data_AF-A0A5K7YST7-F1
#
_entry.id   AF-A0A5K7YST7-F1
#
_cell.length_a   1.000
_cell.length_b   1.000
_cell.length_c   1.000
_cell.angle_alpha   90.00
_cell.angle_beta   90.00
_cell.angle_gamma   90.00
#
_symmetry.space_group_name_H-M   'P 1'
#
loop_
_entity.id
_entity.type
_entity.pdbx_description
1 polymer ?
#
loop_
_entity_poly.entity_id
_entity_poly.type
_entity_poly.pdbx_seq_one_letter_code
_entity_poly.pdbx_strand_id
1 'polypeptide(L)'
;MKNDYIDELIQAVTRVVSPNAPLLKDVLVIGGMPEPTQNLRYLSYNRHTTMEHGCSCEFSAVAVINNRRAREWQLVGTSKKISGWVFSSRWTRNPLDLFLNNLRCDPSVIEVLAEADGAYTLLGILTMSDFLTSSPAQRSEQYICPVVAIPGMDADALQTVKAFEAANRIQKSGFIGLQLYRKRGSLMV
;
A
#
# COMPACT_ATOMS: atom_id res chain seq x y z
N MET A 1 -18.11 12.86 15.69
CA MET A 1 -17.96 11.51 15.11
C MET A 1 -17.31 11.45 13.72
N LYS A 2 -16.77 12.55 13.15
CA LYS A 2 -15.96 12.48 11.90
C LYS A 2 -14.45 12.32 12.14
N ASN A 3 -13.98 12.65 13.35
CA ASN A 3 -12.55 12.69 13.67
C ASN A 3 -11.99 11.35 14.12
N ASP A 4 -12.82 10.43 14.64
CA ASP A 4 -12.33 9.16 15.20
C ASP A 4 -11.68 8.30 14.11
N TYR A 5 -12.32 8.15 12.95
CA TYR A 5 -11.78 7.34 11.86
C TYR A 5 -10.48 7.90 11.26
N ILE A 6 -10.31 9.22 11.21
CA ILE A 6 -9.09 9.81 10.65
C ILE A 6 -7.91 9.56 11.59
N ASP A 7 -8.11 9.76 12.89
CA ASP A 7 -7.07 9.55 13.88
C ASP A 7 -6.73 8.05 14.00
N GLU A 8 -7.72 7.16 13.91
CA GLU A 8 -7.54 5.70 13.77
C GLU A 8 -6.70 5.30 12.55
N LEU A 9 -6.95 5.89 11.38
CA LEU A 9 -6.17 5.63 10.17
C LEU A 9 -4.73 6.12 10.30
N ILE A 10 -4.51 7.29 10.90
CA ILE A 10 -3.16 7.81 11.18
C ILE A 10 -2.42 6.86 12.13
N GLN A 11 -3.09 6.39 13.18
CA GLN A 11 -2.52 5.42 14.12
C GLN A 11 -2.23 4.07 13.45
N ALA A 12 -3.06 3.61 12.50
CA ALA A 12 -2.79 2.38 11.76
C ALA A 12 -1.52 2.48 10.89
N VAL A 13 -1.16 3.68 10.41
CA VAL A 13 0.07 3.93 9.64
C VAL A 13 1.32 3.89 10.52
N THR A 14 1.24 4.30 11.79
CA THR A 14 2.41 4.34 12.70
C THR A 14 3.07 2.98 12.89
N ARG A 15 2.35 1.90 12.57
CA ARG A 15 2.90 0.53 12.51
C ARG A 15 4.08 0.40 11.53
N VAL A 16 4.05 1.14 10.42
CA VAL A 16 4.94 0.91 9.28
C VAL A 16 5.95 2.04 9.11
N VAL A 17 5.55 3.27 9.41
CA VAL A 17 6.39 4.47 9.32
C VAL A 17 5.87 5.49 10.32
N SER A 18 6.70 6.41 10.80
CA SER A 18 6.24 7.56 11.58
C SER A 18 5.71 8.67 10.64
N PRO A 19 4.39 8.81 10.36
CA PRO A 19 3.91 9.81 9.42
C PRO A 19 3.98 11.21 10.03
N ASN A 20 4.07 12.24 9.18
CA ASN A 20 3.72 13.60 9.57
C ASN A 20 2.21 13.66 9.79
N ALA A 21 1.77 13.39 11.02
CA ALA A 21 0.35 13.26 11.37
C ALA A 21 -0.49 14.50 10.99
N PRO A 22 -0.06 15.75 11.23
CA PRO A 22 -0.78 16.93 10.75
C PRO A 22 -1.04 16.92 9.24
N LEU A 23 0.00 16.62 8.46
CA LEU A 23 -0.10 16.67 7.00
C LEU A 23 -0.93 15.50 6.44
N LEU A 24 -0.80 14.31 7.04
CA LEU A 24 -1.66 13.17 6.70
C LEU A 24 -3.13 13.46 7.06
N LYS A 25 -3.38 14.11 8.19
CA LYS A 25 -4.73 14.54 8.60
C LYS A 25 -5.33 15.50 7.59
N ASP A 26 -4.59 16.52 7.16
CA ASP A 26 -5.05 17.48 6.15
C ASP A 26 -5.40 16.77 4.83
N VAL A 27 -4.58 15.81 4.41
CA VAL A 27 -4.84 15.06 3.17
C VAL A 27 -6.09 14.20 3.30
N LEU A 28 -6.33 13.56 4.45
CA LEU A 28 -7.54 12.77 4.69
C LEU A 28 -8.79 13.66 4.79
N VAL A 29 -8.66 14.86 5.36
CA VAL A 29 -9.76 15.84 5.45
C VAL A 29 -10.11 16.41 4.08
N ILE A 30 -9.11 16.86 3.30
CA ILE A 30 -9.29 17.44 1.96
C ILE A 30 -9.70 16.35 0.96
N GLY A 31 -8.98 15.23 0.99
CA GLY A 31 -9.22 14.08 0.13
C GLY A 31 -10.58 13.46 0.38
N GLY A 32 -11.05 13.45 1.63
CA GLY A 32 -12.35 12.92 2.05
C GLY A 32 -12.39 11.39 2.08
N MET A 33 -13.49 10.85 2.62
CA MET A 33 -13.75 9.42 2.68
C MET A 33 -14.59 8.96 1.47
N PRO A 34 -14.50 7.69 1.07
CA PRO A 34 -15.39 7.14 0.05
C PRO A 34 -16.84 7.18 0.51
N GLU A 35 -17.73 7.51 -0.42
CA GLU A 35 -19.18 7.43 -0.21
C GLU A 35 -19.62 5.97 -0.02
N PRO A 36 -20.82 5.72 0.55
CA PRO A 36 -21.32 4.35 0.76
C PRO A 36 -21.43 3.48 -0.50
N THR A 37 -21.49 4.09 -1.68
CA THR A 37 -21.53 3.43 -3.00
C THR A 37 -20.14 3.26 -3.62
N GLN A 38 -19.12 3.94 -3.09
CA GLN A 38 -17.76 3.94 -3.61
C GLN A 38 -16.92 2.87 -2.90
N ASN A 39 -16.22 2.05 -3.68
CA ASN A 39 -15.30 1.03 -3.16
C ASN A 39 -14.03 1.65 -2.55
N LEU A 40 -13.54 2.73 -3.17
CA LEU A 40 -12.38 3.47 -2.70
C LEU A 40 -12.45 4.92 -3.18
N ARG A 41 -11.64 5.77 -2.55
CA ARG A 41 -11.41 7.15 -2.95
C ARG A 41 -9.93 7.43 -3.01
N TYR A 42 -9.46 7.89 -4.16
CA TYR A 42 -8.06 8.29 -4.31
C TYR A 42 -7.79 9.59 -3.56
N LEU A 43 -6.63 9.66 -2.94
CA LEU A 43 -6.13 10.84 -2.26
C LEU A 43 -5.20 11.61 -3.20
N SER A 44 -5.16 12.93 -3.00
CA SER A 44 -4.22 13.80 -3.69
C SER A 44 -2.78 13.52 -3.23
N TYR A 45 -1.82 13.83 -4.09
CA TYR A 45 -0.41 13.57 -3.88
C TYR A 45 0.12 14.21 -2.58
N ASN A 46 0.60 13.38 -1.66
CA ASN A 46 0.98 13.75 -0.29
C ASN A 46 2.28 13.07 0.17
N ARG A 47 3.31 13.14 -0.68
CA ARG A 47 4.57 12.46 -0.42
C ARG A 47 5.31 13.04 0.79
N HIS A 48 5.70 12.18 1.73
CA HIS A 48 6.47 12.55 2.91
C HIS A 48 7.73 11.69 3.03
N THR A 49 8.87 12.36 3.14
CA THR A 49 10.16 11.70 3.36
C THR A 49 10.53 11.80 4.83
N THR A 50 10.81 10.65 5.41
CA THR A 50 11.28 10.47 6.78
C THR A 50 12.59 9.70 6.76
N MET A 51 13.48 9.96 7.70
CA MET A 51 14.70 9.18 7.88
C MET A 51 14.53 8.29 9.11
N GLU A 52 14.56 6.98 8.91
CA GLU A 52 14.48 5.99 9.99
C GLU A 52 15.67 5.03 9.86
N HIS A 53 16.44 4.86 10.94
CA HIS A 53 17.55 3.89 11.04
C HIS A 53 18.62 3.96 9.92
N GLY A 54 18.87 5.13 9.34
CA GLY A 54 19.84 5.30 8.24
C GLY A 54 19.27 4.93 6.85
N CYS A 55 17.98 4.64 6.76
CA CYS A 55 17.23 4.47 5.52
C CYS A 55 16.31 5.68 5.30
N SER A 56 16.13 6.08 4.05
CA SER A 56 15.11 7.07 3.69
C SER A 56 13.82 6.35 3.36
N CYS A 57 12.80 6.64 4.17
CA CYS A 57 11.44 6.13 4.06
C CYS A 57 10.55 7.23 3.49
N GLU A 58 10.10 7.08 2.26
CA GLU A 58 9.17 7.97 1.60
C GLU A 58 7.78 7.33 1.57
N PHE A 59 6.85 7.86 2.37
CA PHE A 59 5.46 7.40 2.43
C PHE A 59 4.55 8.33 1.63
N SER A 60 3.63 7.76 0.88
CA SER A 60 2.53 8.47 0.21
C SER A 60 1.23 7.74 0.51
N ALA A 61 0.22 8.46 0.99
CA ALA A 61 -1.12 7.89 1.17
C ALA A 61 -1.90 8.04 -0.13
N VAL A 62 -2.40 6.95 -0.69
CA VAL A 62 -2.83 6.92 -2.09
C VAL A 62 -4.34 6.77 -2.23
N ALA A 63 -4.97 5.93 -1.40
CA ALA A 63 -6.41 5.74 -1.46
C ALA A 63 -6.97 5.32 -0.10
N VAL A 64 -8.21 5.71 0.16
CA VAL A 64 -9.01 5.18 1.26
C VAL A 64 -9.98 4.16 0.69
N ILE A 65 -9.97 2.94 1.23
CA ILE A 65 -10.83 1.83 0.84
C ILE A 65 -12.03 1.78 1.80
N ASN A 66 -13.21 1.50 1.26
CA ASN A 66 -14.42 1.24 2.03
C ASN A 66 -14.51 -0.25 2.37
N ASN A 67 -14.23 -0.59 3.63
CA ASN A 67 -14.16 -1.97 4.12
C ASN A 67 -15.50 -2.71 3.96
N ARG A 68 -16.62 -2.00 4.09
CA ARG A 68 -17.97 -2.59 3.94
C ARG A 68 -18.25 -3.11 2.53
N ARG A 69 -17.51 -2.62 1.53
CA ARG A 69 -17.62 -3.05 0.13
C ARG A 69 -16.46 -3.96 -0.30
N ALA A 70 -15.57 -4.36 0.61
CA ALA A 70 -14.37 -5.13 0.26
C ALA A 70 -14.70 -6.42 -0.51
N ARG A 71 -15.74 -7.17 -0.08
CA ARG A 71 -16.20 -8.39 -0.77
C ARG A 71 -16.71 -8.13 -2.19
N GLU A 72 -17.42 -7.03 -2.40
CA GLU A 72 -17.92 -6.64 -3.73
C GLU A 72 -16.80 -6.12 -4.65
N TRP A 73 -15.73 -5.59 -4.05
CA TRP A 73 -14.58 -5.05 -4.76
C TRP A 73 -13.59 -6.14 -5.23
N GLN A 74 -13.66 -7.32 -4.61
CA GLN A 74 -12.84 -8.49 -4.93
C GLN A 74 -13.04 -8.95 -6.38
N LEU A 75 -11.94 -9.28 -7.05
CA LEU A 75 -11.96 -9.88 -8.37
C LEU A 75 -11.95 -11.40 -8.26
N VAL A 76 -12.96 -12.04 -8.87
CA VAL A 76 -13.14 -13.50 -8.89
C VAL A 76 -13.35 -14.02 -10.30
N GLY A 77 -13.03 -15.30 -10.54
CA GLY A 77 -13.30 -15.97 -11.81
C GLY A 77 -12.57 -15.36 -13.01
N THR A 78 -13.33 -15.03 -14.07
CA THR A 78 -12.79 -14.52 -15.35
C THR A 78 -12.24 -13.10 -15.22
N SER A 79 -12.85 -12.24 -14.40
CA SER A 79 -12.39 -10.86 -14.20
C SER A 79 -11.00 -10.83 -13.55
N LYS A 80 -10.74 -11.72 -12.58
CA LYS A 80 -9.41 -11.91 -11.97
C LYS A 80 -8.36 -12.29 -13.02
N LYS A 81 -8.68 -13.21 -13.93
CA LYS A 81 -7.76 -13.67 -14.98
C LYS A 81 -7.40 -12.55 -15.96
N ILE A 82 -8.41 -11.80 -16.43
CA ILE A 82 -8.22 -10.68 -17.35
C ILE A 82 -7.39 -9.58 -16.67
N SER A 83 -7.77 -9.22 -15.43
CA SER A 83 -7.07 -8.18 -14.67
C SER A 83 -5.63 -8.56 -14.38
N GLY A 84 -5.35 -9.80 -14.00
CA GLY A 84 -3.98 -10.29 -13.80
C GLY A 84 -3.12 -10.28 -15.07
N TRP A 85 -3.73 -10.39 -16.25
CA TRP A 85 -3.02 -10.28 -17.52
C TRP A 85 -2.67 -8.82 -17.84
N VAL A 86 -3.65 -7.91 -17.73
CA VAL A 86 -3.48 -6.46 -17.98
C VAL A 86 -2.52 -5.85 -16.97
N PHE A 87 -2.72 -6.11 -15.68
CA PHE A 87 -1.90 -5.61 -14.58
C PHE A 87 -0.78 -6.58 -14.20
N SER A 88 -0.07 -7.09 -15.21
CA SER A 88 1.17 -7.82 -15.00
C SER A 88 2.36 -6.86 -15.06
N SER A 89 3.45 -7.19 -14.37
CA SER A 89 4.68 -6.38 -14.37
C SER A 89 5.33 -6.22 -15.75
N ARG A 90 4.83 -6.94 -16.77
CA ARG A 90 5.24 -6.81 -18.17
C ARG A 90 4.55 -5.63 -18.87
N TRP A 91 3.34 -5.29 -18.48
CA TRP A 91 2.50 -4.28 -19.15
C TRP A 91 2.27 -3.03 -18.30
N THR A 92 2.11 -3.19 -16.98
CA THR A 92 1.94 -2.08 -16.05
C THR A 92 3.22 -1.84 -15.25
N ARG A 93 3.78 -0.62 -15.37
CA ARG A 93 4.94 -0.17 -14.60
C ARG A 93 4.58 0.72 -13.41
N ASN A 94 3.31 1.10 -13.28
CA ASN A 94 2.82 1.87 -12.13
C ASN A 94 2.67 0.95 -10.91
N PRO A 95 3.45 1.16 -9.82
CA PRO A 95 3.36 0.33 -8.61
C PRO A 95 1.97 0.33 -7.99
N LEU A 96 1.26 1.47 -8.03
CA LEU A 96 -0.07 1.60 -7.45
C LEU A 96 -1.07 0.63 -8.10
N ASP A 97 -1.12 0.63 -9.43
CA ASP A 97 -2.05 -0.20 -10.18
C ASP A 97 -1.77 -1.69 -9.94
N LEU A 98 -0.49 -2.06 -9.82
CA LEU A 98 -0.08 -3.42 -9.46
C LEU A 98 -0.54 -3.78 -8.05
N PHE A 99 -0.37 -2.88 -7.07
CA PHE A 99 -0.76 -3.13 -5.69
C PHE A 99 -2.27 -3.24 -5.53
N LEU A 100 -3.04 -2.34 -6.14
CA LEU A 100 -4.50 -2.38 -6.15
C LEU A 100 -5.02 -3.66 -6.82
N ASN A 101 -4.45 -4.03 -7.96
CA ASN A 101 -4.85 -5.27 -8.63
C ASN A 101 -4.55 -6.50 -7.75
N ASN A 102 -3.36 -6.57 -7.17
CA ASN A 102 -2.98 -7.70 -6.33
C ASN A 102 -3.85 -7.77 -5.06
N LEU A 103 -4.18 -6.62 -4.45
CA LEU A 103 -5.07 -6.53 -3.30
C LEU A 103 -6.47 -7.08 -3.63
N ARG A 104 -7.05 -6.66 -4.75
CA ARG A 104 -8.37 -7.15 -5.22
C ARG A 104 -8.39 -8.63 -5.56
N CYS A 105 -7.23 -9.21 -5.87
CA CYS A 105 -7.10 -10.61 -6.23
C CYS A 105 -6.78 -11.52 -5.05
N ASP A 106 -6.45 -10.94 -3.88
CA ASP A 106 -6.05 -11.66 -2.67
C ASP A 106 -7.27 -11.89 -1.75
N PRO A 107 -7.82 -13.11 -1.69
CA PRO A 107 -9.00 -13.38 -0.87
C PRO A 107 -8.74 -13.19 0.62
N SER A 108 -7.55 -13.53 1.11
CA SER A 108 -7.22 -13.46 2.54
C SER A 108 -7.18 -12.02 3.02
N VAL A 109 -6.59 -11.11 2.24
CA VAL A 109 -6.58 -9.69 2.62
C VAL A 109 -7.97 -9.06 2.48
N ILE A 110 -8.75 -9.45 1.46
CA ILE A 110 -10.14 -8.97 1.32
C ILE A 110 -11.00 -9.41 2.51
N GLU A 111 -10.81 -10.63 3.00
CA GLU A 111 -11.50 -11.14 4.19
C GLU A 111 -11.16 -10.29 5.43
N VAL A 112 -9.87 -10.03 5.66
CA VAL A 112 -9.41 -9.12 6.73
C VAL A 112 -10.04 -7.72 6.58
N LEU A 113 -10.12 -7.18 5.37
CA LEU A 113 -10.77 -5.88 5.14
C LEU A 113 -12.28 -5.93 5.41
N ALA A 114 -12.95 -7.02 5.08
CA ALA A 114 -14.39 -7.16 5.25
C ALA A 114 -14.80 -7.36 6.72
N GLU A 115 -13.90 -7.94 7.53
CA GLU A 115 -14.13 -8.24 8.94
C GLU A 115 -13.59 -7.18 9.90
N ALA A 116 -12.79 -6.23 9.39
CA ALA A 116 -12.28 -5.13 10.18
C ALA A 116 -13.41 -4.29 10.81
N ASP A 117 -13.30 -4.01 12.11
CA ASP A 117 -14.22 -3.13 12.84
C ASP A 117 -14.24 -1.70 12.26
N GLY A 118 -13.08 -1.25 11.77
CA GLY A 118 -12.93 0.03 11.10
C GLY A 118 -13.67 0.08 9.77
N ALA A 119 -14.42 1.17 9.53
CA ALA A 119 -15.15 1.35 8.27
C ALA A 119 -14.23 1.58 7.05
N TYR A 120 -12.99 2.00 7.29
CA TYR A 120 -12.06 2.42 6.26
C TYR A 120 -10.68 1.82 6.45
N THR A 121 -9.97 1.63 5.34
CA THR A 121 -8.56 1.24 5.30
C THR A 121 -7.79 2.24 4.47
N LEU A 122 -6.59 2.62 4.92
CA LEU A 122 -5.70 3.48 4.15
C LEU A 122 -4.70 2.63 3.36
N LEU A 123 -4.72 2.79 2.04
CA LEU A 123 -3.70 2.25 1.15
C LEU A 123 -2.64 3.31 0.89
N GLY A 124 -1.40 2.98 1.20
CA GLY A 124 -0.23 3.79 0.93
C GLY A 124 0.83 3.08 0.09
N ILE A 125 1.80 3.86 -0.34
CA ILE A 125 3.04 3.38 -0.95
C ILE A 125 4.19 3.86 -0.07
N LEU A 126 5.06 2.93 0.31
CA LEU A 126 6.29 3.20 1.03
C LEU A 126 7.48 2.88 0.15
N THR A 127 8.30 3.89 -0.13
CA THR A 127 9.59 3.71 -0.80
C THR A 127 10.70 3.76 0.25
N MET A 128 11.47 2.68 0.37
CA MET A 128 12.64 2.61 1.24
C MET A 128 13.90 2.69 0.38
N SER A 129 14.86 3.51 0.80
CA SER A 129 16.19 3.60 0.17
C SER A 129 17.25 3.46 1.24
N ASP A 130 18.14 2.49 1.08
CA ASP A 130 19.28 2.31 1.98
C ASP A 130 20.37 3.33 1.62
N PHE A 131 20.73 4.20 2.58
CA PHE A 131 21.82 5.18 2.40
C PHE A 131 23.18 4.66 2.90
N LEU A 132 23.25 3.39 3.31
CA LEU A 132 24.51 2.78 3.76
C LEU A 132 25.39 2.44 2.55
N THR A 133 26.21 3.41 2.12
CA THR A 133 27.69 3.33 2.06
C THR A 133 28.25 4.28 1.01
N SER A 134 29.21 5.07 1.46
CA SER A 134 30.10 5.94 0.70
C SER A 134 31.11 5.14 -0.15
N SER A 135 30.61 4.31 -1.07
CA SER A 135 31.42 3.59 -2.06
C SER A 135 30.80 3.70 -3.45
N PRO A 136 31.54 4.17 -4.48
CA PRO A 136 31.02 4.38 -5.84
C PRO A 136 30.60 3.08 -6.57
N ALA A 137 30.74 1.91 -5.94
CA ALA A 137 30.40 0.60 -6.51
C ALA A 137 29.14 -0.05 -5.90
N GLN A 138 28.55 0.51 -4.84
CA GLN A 138 27.41 -0.12 -4.15
C GLN A 138 26.10 0.52 -4.62
N ARG A 139 25.36 -0.22 -5.45
CA ARG A 139 24.05 0.18 -5.98
C ARG A 139 23.11 0.47 -4.82
N SER A 140 22.51 1.67 -4.79
CA SER A 140 21.43 1.98 -3.85
C SER A 140 20.26 1.03 -4.11
N GLU A 141 19.99 0.10 -3.19
CA GLU A 141 18.81 -0.74 -3.26
C GLU A 141 17.60 0.10 -2.85
N GLN A 142 16.67 0.29 -3.78
CA GLN A 142 15.41 0.96 -3.51
C GLN A 142 14.28 -0.07 -3.56
N TYR A 143 13.42 -0.04 -2.55
CA TYR A 143 12.27 -0.93 -2.43
C TYR A 143 10.99 -0.10 -2.41
N ILE A 144 9.96 -0.56 -3.11
CA ILE A 144 8.62 -0.01 -3.04
C ILE A 144 7.70 -1.10 -2.48
N CYS A 145 7.03 -0.78 -1.38
CA CYS A 145 6.10 -1.67 -0.69
C CYS A 145 4.70 -1.02 -0.68
N PRO A 146 3.62 -1.79 -0.88
CA PRO A 146 2.31 -1.33 -0.48
C PRO A 146 2.24 -1.26 1.04
N VAL A 147 1.45 -0.33 1.55
CA VAL A 147 1.09 -0.23 2.96
C VAL A 147 -0.41 -0.35 3.06
N VAL A 148 -0.90 -1.36 3.77
CA VAL A 148 -2.33 -1.55 4.04
C VAL A 148 -2.54 -1.27 5.54
N ALA A 149 -3.03 -0.07 5.83
CA ALA A 149 -3.24 0.40 7.20
C ALA A 149 -4.72 0.27 7.56
N ILE A 150 -5.02 -0.80 8.30
CA ILE A 150 -6.36 -1.15 8.78
C ILE A 150 -6.39 -0.86 10.29
N PRO A 151 -7.31 0.00 10.78
CA PRO A 151 -7.47 0.22 12.22
C PRO A 151 -7.92 -1.04 12.95
N GLY A 152 -7.43 -1.22 14.18
CA GLY A 152 -7.93 -2.26 15.09
C GLY A 152 -7.59 -3.71 14.72
N MET A 153 -6.61 -3.95 13.85
CA MET A 153 -6.21 -5.32 13.49
C MET A 153 -5.76 -6.14 14.69
N ASP A 154 -6.22 -7.39 14.76
CA ASP A 154 -5.63 -8.41 15.61
C ASP A 154 -4.31 -8.95 15.04
N ALA A 155 -3.70 -9.91 15.75
CA ALA A 155 -2.41 -10.47 15.38
C ALA A 155 -2.45 -11.29 14.06
N ASP A 156 -3.56 -11.99 13.80
CA ASP A 156 -3.71 -12.88 12.65
C ASP A 156 -3.95 -12.05 11.36
N ALA A 157 -4.82 -11.04 11.46
CA ALA A 157 -5.03 -10.02 10.44
C ALA A 157 -3.71 -9.30 10.12
N LEU A 158 -2.96 -8.91 11.16
CA LEU A 158 -1.67 -8.26 11.00
C LEU A 158 -0.66 -9.15 10.26
N GLN A 159 -0.59 -10.43 10.59
CA GLN A 159 0.31 -11.37 9.91
C GLN A 159 -0.06 -11.53 8.43
N THR A 160 -1.37 -11.63 8.13
CA THR A 160 -1.90 -11.72 6.76
C THR A 160 -1.52 -10.49 5.94
N VAL A 161 -1.73 -9.29 6.50
CA VAL A 161 -1.38 -8.03 5.85
C VAL A 161 0.13 -7.93 5.63
N LYS A 162 0.97 -8.27 6.61
CA LYS A 162 2.43 -8.27 6.46
C LYS A 162 2.90 -9.23 5.37
N ALA A 163 2.30 -10.41 5.26
CA ALA A 163 2.61 -11.37 4.21
C ALA A 163 2.27 -10.81 2.82
N PHE A 164 1.11 -10.16 2.69
CA PHE A 164 0.74 -9.46 1.46
C PHE A 164 1.70 -8.32 1.11
N GLU A 165 2.03 -7.46 2.08
CA GLU A 165 2.96 -6.33 1.89
C GLU A 165 4.33 -6.84 1.41
N ALA A 166 4.85 -7.90 2.02
CA ALA A 166 6.12 -8.53 1.66
C ALA A 166 6.08 -9.19 0.27
N ALA A 167 5.01 -9.92 -0.07
CA ALA A 167 4.83 -10.58 -1.35
C ALA A 167 4.66 -9.59 -2.52
N ASN A 168 4.19 -8.37 -2.22
CA ASN A 168 4.00 -7.33 -3.22
C ASN A 168 5.12 -6.30 -3.27
N ARG A 169 6.21 -6.48 -2.52
CA ARG A 169 7.39 -5.62 -2.61
C ARG A 169 8.00 -5.65 -4.01
N ILE A 170 8.26 -4.47 -4.56
CA ILE A 170 8.94 -4.24 -5.83
C ILE A 170 10.34 -3.72 -5.54
N GLN A 171 11.36 -4.41 -6.07
CA GLN A 171 12.72 -3.92 -6.03
C GLN A 171 12.96 -3.03 -7.26
N LYS A 172 13.36 -1.79 -7.02
CA LYS A 172 13.92 -0.89 -8.03
C LYS A 172 15.40 -1.22 -8.18
N SER A 173 15.75 -1.92 -9.26
CA SER A 173 17.14 -2.10 -9.65
C SER A 173 17.48 -1.10 -10.75
N GLY A 174 18.34 -0.12 -10.45
CA GLY A 174 18.87 0.80 -11.44
C GLY A 174 20.12 0.22 -12.13
N PHE A 175 20.09 0.08 -13.45
CA PHE A 175 21.28 0.20 -14.29
C PHE A 175 21.24 1.61 -14.90
N ILE A 176 22.40 2.25 -15.07
CA ILE A 176 22.51 3.56 -15.73
C ILE A 176 21.76 3.50 -17.08
N GLY A 177 20.72 4.32 -17.24
CA GLY A 177 19.94 4.45 -18.48
C GLY A 177 18.66 3.60 -18.61
N LEU A 178 18.40 2.61 -17.74
CA LEU A 178 17.19 1.76 -17.81
C LEU A 178 16.70 1.38 -16.40
N GLN A 179 15.61 2.01 -15.95
CA GLN A 179 14.94 1.65 -14.69
C GLN A 179 14.14 0.34 -14.91
N LEU A 180 14.64 -0.77 -14.39
CA LEU A 180 13.95 -2.06 -14.42
C LEU A 180 13.30 -2.33 -13.06
N TYR A 181 11.98 -2.51 -13.05
CA TYR A 181 11.19 -2.89 -11.88
C TYR A 181 11.08 -4.41 -11.82
N ARG A 182 11.59 -5.04 -10.75
CA ARG A 182 11.50 -6.50 -10.55
C ARG A 182 10.65 -6.81 -9.31
N LYS A 183 9.51 -7.48 -9.49
CA LYS A 183 8.72 -8.07 -8.40
C LYS A 183 9.46 -9.31 -7.89
N ARG A 184 9.74 -9.40 -6.59
CA ARG A 184 10.50 -10.52 -5.98
C ARG A 184 9.66 -11.42 -5.07
N GLY A 185 8.40 -11.09 -4.81
CA GLY A 185 7.53 -11.96 -4.01
C GLY A 185 7.11 -13.20 -4.78
N SER A 186 7.26 -14.36 -4.14
CA SER A 186 6.74 -15.63 -4.64
C SER A 186 5.22 -15.54 -4.73
N LEU A 187 4.68 -15.90 -5.89
CA LEU A 187 3.32 -16.42 -5.97
C LEU A 187 3.30 -17.68 -5.08
N MET A 188 2.64 -17.62 -3.93
CA MET A 188 2.11 -18.85 -3.35
C MET A 188 1.09 -19.38 -4.37
N VAL A 189 1.42 -20.54 -4.93
CA VAL A 189 0.51 -21.39 -5.70
C VAL A 189 -0.38 -22.12 -4.72
#